data_AF-A0A937L8K8-F1
#
_entry.id   AF-A0A937L8K8-F1
#
_cell.length_a   1.000
_cell.length_b   1.000
_cell.length_c   1.000
_cell.angle_alpha   90.00
_cell.angle_beta   90.00
_cell.angle_gamma   90.00
#
_symmetry.space_group_name_H-M   'P 1'
#
loop_
_entity.id
_entity.type
_entity.pdbx_description
1 polymer ?
#
loop_
_entity_poly.entity_id
_entity_poly.type
_entity_poly.pdbx_seq_one_letter_code
_entity_poly.pdbx_strand_id
1 'polypeptide(L)'
;MTSSGWPASFASGLHAALVRRIPPQRNCPELEQLSLALMEALEQGNLSVPLSPEREQLVRESGWLEGGEASPLVLQGQRLGWRRWMQAMDEVVEALVERSMRSVSPNPDPPLPDPS
;
A
#
# COMPACT_ATOMS: atom_id res chain seq x y z
N MET A 1 -11.88 -18.00 17.64
CA MET A 1 -10.97 -17.00 18.22
C MET A 1 -9.73 -17.03 17.36
N THR A 2 -9.61 -16.12 16.39
CA THR A 2 -8.45 -16.05 15.50
C THR A 2 -7.29 -15.51 16.31
N SER A 3 -6.44 -16.42 16.79
CA SER A 3 -5.14 -16.02 17.34
C SER A 3 -4.39 -15.35 16.20
N SER A 4 -4.16 -14.05 16.31
CA SER A 4 -3.12 -13.37 15.55
C SER A 4 -1.86 -14.25 15.56
N GLY A 5 -1.42 -14.68 14.37
CA GLY A 5 -0.36 -15.68 14.23
C GLY A 5 1.06 -15.13 14.43
N TRP A 6 1.19 -13.85 14.69
CA TRP A 6 2.48 -13.17 14.74
C TRP A 6 3.05 -13.13 16.17
N PRO A 7 4.37 -13.26 16.35
CA PRO A 7 5.00 -13.10 17.65
C PRO A 7 4.77 -11.70 18.22
N ALA A 8 4.62 -11.58 19.54
CA ALA A 8 4.46 -10.28 20.21
C ALA A 8 5.63 -9.30 19.96
N SER A 9 6.83 -9.82 19.64
CA SER A 9 8.01 -9.02 19.28
C SER A 9 8.02 -8.53 17.83
N PHE A 10 7.02 -8.88 17.02
CA PHE A 10 7.02 -8.53 15.61
C PHE A 10 6.85 -7.03 15.38
N ALA A 11 5.99 -6.36 16.16
CA ALA A 11 5.77 -4.92 16.05
C ALA A 11 7.07 -4.12 16.33
N SER A 12 7.80 -4.49 17.39
CA SER A 12 9.06 -3.86 17.74
C SER A 12 10.16 -4.20 16.73
N GLY A 13 10.16 -5.41 16.19
CA GLY A 13 11.04 -5.80 15.08
C GLY A 13 10.77 -4.99 13.80
N LEU A 14 9.50 -4.76 13.48
CA LEU A 14 9.06 -3.94 12.34
C LEU A 14 9.51 -2.49 12.52
N HIS A 15 9.25 -1.92 13.69
CA HIS A 15 9.69 -0.57 14.04
C HIS A 15 11.21 -0.43 13.91
N ALA A 16 11.98 -1.35 14.50
CA ALA A 16 13.43 -1.36 14.42
C ALA A 16 13.94 -1.49 12.97
N ALA A 17 13.27 -2.29 12.13
CA ALA A 17 13.62 -2.43 10.72
C ALA A 17 13.37 -1.14 9.92
N LEU A 18 12.25 -0.45 10.18
CA LEU A 18 11.93 0.84 9.55
C LEU A 18 12.96 1.91 9.96
N VAL A 19 13.23 2.05 11.26
CA VAL A 19 14.23 2.98 11.80
C VAL A 19 15.63 2.69 11.26
N ARG A 20 16.01 1.42 11.11
CA ARG A 20 17.33 1.07 10.56
C ARG A 20 17.45 1.41 9.07
N ARG A 21 16.38 1.23 8.30
CA ARG A 21 16.37 1.45 6.84
C ARG A 21 16.27 2.93 6.48
N ILE A 22 15.45 3.68 7.22
CA ILE A 22 15.28 5.12 7.08
C ILE A 22 15.28 5.71 8.50
N PRO A 23 16.46 6.13 9.01
CA PRO A 23 16.56 6.67 10.35
C PRO A 23 15.79 7.99 10.43
N PRO A 24 14.73 8.07 11.26
CA PRO A 24 14.00 9.31 11.44
C PRO A 24 14.86 10.33 12.18
N GLN A 25 14.64 11.62 11.91
CA GLN A 25 15.35 12.69 12.61
C GLN A 25 15.07 12.68 14.12
N ARG A 26 13.86 12.26 14.50
CA ARG A 26 13.46 12.04 15.90
C ARG A 26 12.77 10.69 16.00
N ASN A 27 13.33 9.80 16.83
CA ASN A 27 12.63 8.59 17.22
C ASN A 27 11.77 8.89 18.44
N CYS A 28 10.45 8.73 18.32
CA CYS A 28 9.49 9.04 19.37
C CYS A 28 8.46 7.92 19.54
N PRO A 29 7.83 7.79 20.73
CA PRO A 29 6.90 6.70 21.02
C PRO A 29 5.71 6.61 20.05
N GLU A 30 5.31 7.73 19.45
CA GLU A 30 4.20 7.80 18.49
C GLU A 30 4.52 7.04 17.19
N LEU A 31 5.80 6.98 16.77
CA LEU A 31 6.23 6.19 15.60
C LEU A 31 6.19 4.68 15.89
N GLU A 32 6.46 4.29 17.13
CA GLU A 32 6.33 2.90 17.58
C GLU A 32 4.84 2.49 17.60
N GLN A 33 3.96 3.34 18.13
CA GLN A 33 2.51 3.12 18.08
C GLN A 33 1.97 3.00 16.65
N LEU A 34 2.52 3.79 15.73
CA LEU A 34 2.16 3.68 14.31
C LEU A 34 2.63 2.35 13.71
N SER A 35 3.82 1.88 14.09
CA SER A 35 4.35 0.58 13.64
C SER A 35 3.47 -0.57 14.15
N LEU A 36 2.95 -0.46 15.38
CA LEU A 36 1.96 -1.38 15.93
C LEU A 36 0.65 -1.35 15.12
N ALA A 37 0.11 -0.15 14.84
CA ALA A 37 -1.13 -0.02 14.06
C ALA A 37 -0.98 -0.61 12.63
N LEU A 38 0.18 -0.42 12.00
CA LEU A 38 0.48 -1.04 10.69
C LEU A 38 0.50 -2.57 10.79
N MET A 39 1.04 -3.14 11.87
CA MET A 39 1.05 -4.57 12.11
C MET A 39 -0.36 -5.12 12.35
N GLU A 40 -1.14 -4.48 13.21
CA GLU A 40 -2.54 -4.86 13.48
C GLU A 40 -3.39 -4.83 12.20
N ALA A 41 -3.17 -3.84 11.32
CA ALA A 41 -3.83 -3.78 10.03
C ALA A 41 -3.46 -4.99 9.16
N LEU A 42 -2.18 -5.37 9.09
CA LEU A 42 -1.74 -6.54 8.34
C LEU A 42 -2.36 -7.84 8.86
N GLU A 43 -2.50 -7.99 10.19
CA GLU A 43 -3.18 -9.14 10.78
C GLU A 43 -4.66 -9.25 10.37
N GLN A 44 -5.29 -8.12 10.12
CA GLN A 44 -6.68 -8.04 9.65
C GLN A 44 -6.78 -8.15 8.11
N GLY A 45 -5.66 -8.33 7.40
CA GLY A 45 -5.62 -8.34 5.93
C GLY A 45 -5.67 -6.94 5.30
N ASN A 46 -5.53 -5.88 6.10
CA ASN A 46 -5.52 -4.50 5.64
C ASN A 46 -4.08 -4.06 5.29
N LEU A 47 -3.88 -3.59 4.06
CA LEU A 47 -2.58 -3.14 3.57
C LEU A 47 -2.29 -1.65 3.85
N SER A 48 -3.26 -0.94 4.44
CA SER A 48 -3.14 0.47 4.80
C SER A 48 -3.89 0.79 6.09
N VAL A 49 -3.37 1.75 6.83
CA VAL A 49 -4.00 2.33 8.03
C VAL A 49 -4.51 3.74 7.72
N PRO A 50 -5.71 4.13 8.19
CA PRO A 50 -6.12 5.52 8.18
C PRO A 50 -5.24 6.33 9.14
N LEU A 51 -4.88 7.54 8.73
CA LEU A 51 -4.17 8.49 9.57
C LEU A 51 -5.07 9.66 9.97
N SER A 52 -4.90 10.15 11.19
CA SER A 52 -5.34 11.48 11.56
C SER A 52 -4.34 12.53 11.03
N PRO A 53 -4.72 13.81 10.91
CA PRO A 53 -3.80 14.87 10.47
C PRO A 53 -2.51 14.94 11.29
N GLU A 54 -2.59 14.72 12.60
CA GLU A 54 -1.43 14.74 13.49
C GLU A 54 -0.46 13.59 13.19
N ARG A 55 -0.99 12.39 12.93
CA ARG A 55 -0.18 11.21 12.56
C ARG A 55 0.40 11.36 11.16
N GLU A 56 -0.31 12.00 10.24
CA GLU A 56 0.22 12.28 8.92
C GLU A 56 1.45 13.19 9.00
N GLN A 57 1.37 14.27 9.79
CA GLN A 57 2.50 15.16 10.01
C GLN A 57 3.70 14.43 10.61
N LEU A 58 3.46 13.58 11.62
CA LEU A 58 4.49 12.75 12.24
C LEU A 58 5.22 11.85 11.22
N VAL A 59 4.49 11.23 10.29
CA VAL A 59 5.05 10.35 9.27
C VAL A 59 5.82 11.12 8.20
N ARG A 60 5.40 12.34 7.88
CA ARG A 60 6.15 13.23 6.99
C ARG A 60 7.48 13.63 7.64
N GLU A 61 7.46 13.96 8.93
CA GLU A 61 8.67 14.32 9.70
C GLU A 61 9.62 13.15 9.97
N SER A 62 9.11 11.91 9.96
CA SER A 62 9.96 10.72 10.16
C SER A 62 10.86 10.40 8.96
N GLY A 63 10.61 11.01 7.80
CA GLY A 63 11.33 10.71 6.57
C GLY A 63 10.97 9.36 5.94
N TRP A 64 10.06 8.57 6.53
CA TRP A 64 9.70 7.23 6.03
C TRP A 64 9.02 7.23 4.66
N LEU A 65 8.57 8.39 4.20
CA LEU A 65 8.01 8.63 2.87
C LEU A 65 9.05 9.11 1.86
N GLU A 66 10.19 9.60 2.35
CA GLU A 66 11.24 10.20 1.53
C GLU A 66 12.07 9.09 0.88
N GLY A 67 12.40 9.24 -0.42
CA GLY A 67 13.17 8.26 -1.18
C GLY A 67 12.45 7.57 -2.35
N GLY A 68 11.29 8.08 -2.79
CA GLY A 68 10.72 7.81 -4.12
C GLY A 68 10.26 6.38 -4.37
N GLU A 69 11.18 5.48 -4.71
CA GLU A 69 10.94 4.04 -4.87
C GLU A 69 11.55 3.23 -3.72
N ALA A 70 12.57 3.76 -3.04
CA ALA A 70 13.26 3.10 -1.94
C ALA A 70 12.52 3.19 -0.59
N SER A 71 11.56 4.10 -0.45
CA SER A 71 10.78 4.23 0.78
C SER A 71 9.80 3.06 0.95
N PRO A 72 9.75 2.41 2.13
CA PRO A 72 8.89 1.26 2.35
C PRO A 72 7.41 1.63 2.47
N LEU A 73 7.11 2.90 2.80
CA LEU A 73 5.77 3.41 3.06
C LEU A 73 5.39 4.49 2.03
N VAL A 74 4.09 4.64 1.80
CA VAL A 74 3.51 5.65 0.93
C VAL A 74 2.22 6.18 1.55
N LEU A 75 1.96 7.48 1.34
CA LEU A 75 0.66 8.10 1.65
C LEU A 75 -0.22 8.09 0.39
N GLN A 76 -1.43 7.56 0.50
CA GLN A 76 -2.51 7.77 -0.47
C GLN A 76 -3.68 8.45 0.24
N GLY A 77 -3.89 9.73 -0.07
CA GLY A 77 -4.85 10.56 0.66
C GLY A 77 -4.50 10.57 2.15
N GLN A 78 -5.46 10.21 3.00
CA GLN A 78 -5.32 10.13 4.47
C GLN A 78 -5.00 8.72 4.95
N ARG A 79 -4.37 7.88 4.12
CA ARG A 79 -4.02 6.50 4.46
C ARG A 79 -2.53 6.25 4.25
N LEU A 80 -1.91 5.61 5.23
CA LEU A 80 -0.55 5.12 5.14
C LEU A 80 -0.56 3.66 4.76
N GLY A 81 0.11 3.31 3.67
CA GLY A 81 0.23 1.93 3.23
C GLY A 81 1.66 1.56 2.85
N TRP A 82 1.84 0.29 2.55
CA TRP A 82 3.12 -0.27 2.13
C TRP A 82 3.32 -0.07 0.63
N ARG A 83 4.39 0.62 0.24
CA ARG A 83 4.61 1.00 -1.16
C ARG A 83 4.57 -0.20 -2.11
N ARG A 84 5.34 -1.25 -1.80
CA ARG A 84 5.43 -2.45 -2.67
C ARG A 84 4.10 -3.17 -2.86
N TRP A 85 3.26 -3.23 -1.82
CA TRP A 85 1.95 -3.86 -1.95
C TRP A 85 0.97 -2.98 -2.72
N MET A 86 1.05 -1.66 -2.54
CA MET A 86 0.19 -0.72 -3.26
C MET A 86 0.53 -0.67 -4.74
N GLN A 87 1.82 -0.61 -5.09
CA GLN A 87 2.30 -0.70 -6.47
C GLN A 87 1.83 -1.99 -7.15
N ALA A 88 1.97 -3.14 -6.48
CA ALA A 88 1.50 -4.41 -7.04
C ALA A 88 -0.03 -4.43 -7.27
N MET A 89 -0.80 -3.74 -6.44
CA MET A 89 -2.25 -3.59 -6.65
C MET A 89 -2.56 -2.67 -7.83
N ASP A 90 -1.85 -1.55 -7.95
CA ASP A 90 -1.99 -0.60 -9.05
C ASP A 90 -1.67 -1.28 -10.40
N GLU A 91 -0.61 -2.09 -10.47
CA GLU A 91 -0.24 -2.89 -11.66
C GLU A 91 -1.36 -3.85 -12.08
N VAL A 92 -2.02 -4.51 -11.12
CA VAL A 92 -3.15 -5.40 -11.40
C VAL A 92 -4.34 -4.63 -11.95
N VAL A 93 -4.65 -3.47 -11.37
CA VAL A 93 -5.74 -2.60 -11.83
C VAL A 93 -5.47 -2.12 -13.25
N GLU A 94 -4.24 -1.66 -13.52
CA GLU A 94 -3.83 -1.21 -14.86
C GLU A 94 -3.99 -2.32 -15.90
N ALA A 95 -3.48 -3.52 -15.61
CA ALA A 95 -3.62 -4.67 -16.50
C ALA A 95 -5.09 -5.05 -16.77
N LEU A 96 -5.97 -4.92 -15.77
CA LEU A 96 -7.40 -5.16 -15.93
C LEU A 96 -8.06 -4.08 -16.81
N VAL A 97 -7.69 -2.82 -16.63
CA VAL A 97 -8.17 -1.69 -17.45
C VAL A 97 -7.72 -1.88 -18.90
N GLU A 98 -6.45 -2.14 -19.16
CA GLU A 98 -5.93 -2.39 -20.50
C GLU A 98 -6.66 -3.54 -21.21
N ARG A 99 -6.90 -4.64 -20.49
CA ARG A 99 -7.65 -5.78 -21.02
C ARG A 99 -9.09 -5.39 -21.37
N SER A 100 -9.76 -4.60 -20.53
CA SER A 100 -11.13 -4.15 -20.79
C SER A 100 -11.23 -3.31 -22.06
N MET A 101 -10.25 -2.42 -22.30
CA MET A 101 -10.19 -1.58 -23.49
C MET A 101 -9.95 -2.39 -24.77
N ARG A 102 -9.11 -3.43 -24.71
CA ARG A 102 -8.88 -4.34 -25.85
C ARG A 102 -10.10 -5.18 -26.21
N SER A 103 -10.94 -5.48 -25.23
CA SER A 103 -12.17 -6.26 -25.40
C SER A 103 -13.28 -5.50 -26.15
N VAL A 104 -13.15 -4.17 -26.29
CA VAL A 104 -14.10 -3.27 -26.97
C VAL A 104 -13.68 -3.02 -28.44
N SER A 105 -12.93 -3.93 -29.06
CA SER A 105 -12.79 -3.90 -30.53
C SER A 105 -14.01 -4.59 -31.15
N PRO A 106 -14.94 -3.87 -31.81
CA PRO A 106 -16.05 -4.52 -32.48
C PRO A 106 -15.47 -5.36 -33.61
N ASN A 107 -15.75 -6.66 -33.59
CA ASN A 107 -15.54 -7.51 -34.75
C ASN A 107 -16.40 -6.90 -35.87
N PRO A 108 -15.85 -6.46 -37.02
CA PRO A 108 -16.69 -6.03 -38.13
C PRO A 108 -17.49 -7.26 -38.54
N ASP A 109 -18.82 -7.17 -38.42
CA ASP A 109 -19.71 -8.22 -38.91
C ASP A 109 -19.32 -8.59 -40.36
N PRO A 110 -19.25 -9.89 -40.70
CA PRO A 110 -18.95 -10.27 -42.07
C PRO A 110 -20.02 -9.68 -43.00
N PRO A 111 -19.66 -9.16 -44.18
CA PRO A 111 -20.61 -8.55 -45.09
C PRO A 111 -21.69 -9.57 -45.46
N LEU A 112 -22.95 -9.15 -45.34
CA LEU A 112 -24.12 -9.93 -45.76
C LEU A 112 -23.97 -10.33 -47.24
N PRO A 113 -24.23 -11.60 -47.60
CA PRO A 113 -24.15 -12.02 -48.99
C PRO A 113 -25.24 -11.33 -49.82
N ASP A 114 -24.84 -10.87 -51.02
CA ASP A 114 -25.75 -10.20 -51.96
C ASP A 114 -26.92 -11.12 -52.37
N PRO A 115 -28.15 -10.58 -52.43
CA PRO A 115 -29.30 -11.34 -52.89
C PRO A 115 -29.18 -11.64 -54.39
N SER A 116 -29.26 -12.92 -54.76
CA SER A 116 -29.42 -13.40 -56.14
C SER A 116 -30.89 -13.46 -56.56
#